data_AF-P53146-F1
#
_entry.id   AF-P53146-F1
#
_cell.length_a   1.000
_cell.length_b   1.000
_cell.length_c   1.000
_cell.angle_alpha   90.00
_cell.angle_beta   90.00
_cell.angle_gamma   90.00
#
_symmetry.space_group_name_H-M   'P 1'
#
loop_
_entity.id
_entity.type
_entity.pdbx_description
1 polymer ?
#
loop_
_entity_poly.entity_id
_entity_poly.type
_entity_poly.pdbx_seq_one_letter_code
_entity_poly.pdbx_strand_id
1 'polypeptide(L)'
;MAETSNDPFLSYVLSSKQLTNLNRLRRKAVTKQLGSSDDNKVSEEFLRYQHTYQREAFEYLQTKHDAHKIMESQYEQYQSSSKTRRYSIDLDSVDAVDTESQTEYPNEEFIDRNEDSEAVMELRKRLLGKGQNKGLGYETTKSVDRQIEDQDTLQQDLIQDMSKLVGSLKQGAVAFQSALDEDKQVLGAAEIGIQVASQGLMDVSGKLRKYDKSKLSYLFYITVFIFMILGLVFTFIIIQLFPAL
;
A
#
# COMPACT_ATOMS: atom_id res chain seq x y z
N MET A 1 10.36 27.30 -10.38
CA MET A 1 11.55 26.48 -10.04
C MET A 1 11.42 26.08 -8.58
N ALA A 2 10.83 24.92 -8.30
CA ALA A 2 10.92 24.32 -6.98
C ALA A 2 12.08 23.32 -7.08
N GLU A 3 13.13 23.53 -6.29
CA GLU A 3 14.25 22.61 -6.18
C GLU A 3 13.70 21.23 -5.80
N THR A 4 13.62 20.34 -6.78
CA THR A 4 13.29 18.94 -6.57
C THR A 4 14.44 18.36 -5.78
N SER A 5 14.28 18.37 -4.46
CA SER A 5 15.00 17.50 -3.54
C SER A 5 15.16 16.13 -4.21
N ASN A 6 16.40 15.71 -4.44
CA ASN A 6 16.79 14.49 -5.17
C ASN A 6 16.23 13.18 -4.58
N ASP A 7 15.41 13.25 -3.53
CA ASP A 7 14.76 12.11 -2.93
C ASP A 7 13.49 11.72 -3.72
N PRO A 8 13.47 10.53 -4.36
CA PRO A 8 12.29 10.01 -5.05
C PRO A 8 11.09 9.86 -4.11
N PHE A 9 11.31 9.50 -2.85
CA PHE A 9 10.22 9.29 -1.89
C PHE A 9 9.52 10.61 -1.57
N LEU A 10 10.28 11.66 -1.26
CA LEU A 10 9.72 12.98 -1.03
C LEU A 10 8.96 13.50 -2.25
N SER A 11 9.52 13.31 -3.46
CA SER A 11 8.86 13.68 -4.72
C SER A 11 7.53 12.94 -4.93
N TYR A 12 7.46 11.65 -4.59
CA TYR A 12 6.23 10.85 -4.62
C TYR A 12 5.18 11.37 -3.62
N VAL A 13 5.58 11.68 -2.39
CA VAL A 13 4.67 12.18 -1.35
C VAL A 13 4.12 13.55 -1.74
N LEU A 14 4.97 14.46 -2.21
CA LEU A 14 4.58 15.80 -2.63
C LEU A 14 3.62 15.77 -3.82
N SER A 15 3.95 15.03 -4.88
CA SER A 15 3.08 14.88 -6.05
C SER A 15 1.74 14.24 -5.70
N SER A 16 1.72 13.25 -4.80
CA SER A 16 0.49 12.64 -4.29
C SER A 16 -0.38 13.64 -3.51
N LYS A 17 0.23 14.47 -2.66
CA LYS A 17 -0.49 15.54 -1.94
C LYS A 17 -1.00 16.61 -2.88
N GLN A 18 -0.21 17.04 -3.86
CA GLN A 18 -0.61 18.01 -4.88
C GLN A 18 -1.81 17.51 -5.68
N LEU A 19 -1.77 16.26 -6.15
CA LEU A 19 -2.89 15.63 -6.86
C LEU A 19 -4.16 15.56 -5.99
N THR A 20 -4.01 15.27 -4.70
CA THR A 20 -5.14 15.27 -3.76
C THR A 20 -5.73 16.68 -3.60
N ASN A 21 -4.89 17.71 -3.52
CA ASN A 21 -5.31 19.11 -3.43
C ASN A 21 -6.02 19.57 -4.71
N LEU A 22 -5.51 19.22 -5.89
CA LEU A 22 -6.16 19.49 -7.16
C LEU A 22 -7.52 18.80 -7.24
N ASN A 23 -7.63 17.55 -6.79
CA ASN A 23 -8.91 16.84 -6.72
C ASN A 23 -9.92 17.53 -5.79
N ARG A 24 -9.46 18.08 -4.65
CA ARG A 24 -10.32 18.87 -3.76
C ARG A 24 -10.78 20.16 -4.43
N LEU A 25 -9.89 20.85 -5.14
CA LEU A 25 -10.23 22.07 -5.87
C LEU A 25 -11.23 21.79 -7.00
N ARG A 26 -11.04 20.68 -7.75
CA ARG A 26 -12.00 20.21 -8.75
C ARG A 26 -13.38 20.00 -8.17
N ARG A 27 -13.47 19.29 -7.04
CA ARG A 27 -14.75 19.04 -6.35
C ARG A 27 -15.43 20.35 -5.94
N LYS A 28 -14.67 21.33 -5.44
CA LYS A 28 -15.20 22.67 -5.11
C LYS A 28 -15.71 23.41 -6.36
N ALA A 29 -14.97 23.37 -7.46
CA ALA A 29 -15.39 23.99 -8.71
C ALA A 29 -16.68 23.35 -9.27
N VAL A 30 -16.75 22.02 -9.28
CA VAL A 30 -17.92 21.26 -9.75
C VAL A 30 -19.14 21.51 -8.85
N THR A 31 -18.97 21.49 -7.53
CA THR A 31 -20.08 21.77 -6.59
C THR A 31 -20.61 23.19 -6.73
N LYS A 32 -19.74 24.17 -7.00
CA LYS A 32 -20.16 25.55 -7.27
C LYS A 32 -20.89 25.69 -8.61
N GLN A 33 -20.45 24.96 -9.64
CA GLN A 33 -21.16 24.90 -10.92
C GLN A 33 -22.55 24.28 -10.75
N LEU A 34 -22.66 23.17 -10.01
CA LEU A 34 -23.95 22.53 -9.73
C LEU A 34 -24.89 23.40 -8.88
N GLY A 35 -24.34 24.20 -7.96
CA GLY A 35 -25.11 25.14 -7.14
C GLY A 35 -25.53 26.43 -7.86
N SER A 36 -24.91 26.75 -8.98
CA SER A 36 -25.29 27.91 -9.80
C SER A 36 -26.47 27.49 -10.67
N SER A 37 -27.68 27.97 -10.37
CA SER A 37 -28.92 27.61 -11.10
C SER A 37 -28.96 28.04 -12.58
N ASP A 38 -27.87 28.57 -13.12
CA ASP A 38 -27.75 28.96 -14.53
C ASP A 38 -27.14 27.77 -15.30
N ASP A 39 -27.97 26.77 -15.63
CA ASP A 39 -27.62 25.49 -16.28
C ASP A 39 -26.77 25.64 -17.56
N ASN A 40 -26.72 26.83 -18.17
CA ASN A 40 -26.05 27.07 -19.43
C ASN A 40 -24.74 27.86 -19.36
N LYS A 41 -24.36 28.39 -18.19
CA LYS A 41 -23.05 29.07 -18.06
C LYS A 41 -22.11 28.19 -17.25
N VAL A 42 -21.19 27.55 -17.95
CA VAL A 42 -20.04 26.91 -17.29
C VAL A 42 -19.35 27.98 -16.43
N SER A 43 -19.27 27.72 -15.13
CA SER A 43 -18.61 28.64 -14.19
C SER A 43 -17.22 28.98 -14.70
N GLU A 44 -16.87 30.27 -14.78
CA GLU A 44 -15.53 30.72 -15.18
C GLU A 44 -14.43 30.06 -14.32
N GLU A 45 -14.74 29.77 -13.05
CA GLU A 45 -13.83 29.05 -12.15
C GLU A 45 -13.60 27.60 -12.57
N PHE A 46 -14.63 26.94 -13.13
CA PHE A 46 -14.50 25.58 -13.66
C PHE A 46 -13.69 25.57 -14.96
N LEU A 47 -13.94 26.52 -15.88
CA LEU A 47 -13.13 26.65 -17.10
C LEU A 47 -11.66 26.98 -16.77
N ARG A 48 -11.44 27.92 -15.84
CA ARG A 48 -10.08 28.25 -15.36
C ARG A 48 -9.43 27.03 -14.72
N TYR A 49 -10.20 26.24 -13.97
CA TYR A 49 -9.70 25.00 -13.39
C TYR A 49 -9.27 24.00 -14.48
N GLN A 50 -10.15 23.77 -15.45
CA GLN A 50 -9.94 22.84 -16.54
C GLN A 50 -8.72 23.22 -17.39
N HIS A 51 -8.56 24.49 -17.74
CA HIS A 51 -7.43 24.91 -18.57
C HIS A 51 -6.10 24.95 -17.81
N THR A 52 -6.08 25.44 -16.57
CA THR A 52 -4.82 25.66 -15.84
C THR A 52 -4.33 24.37 -15.16
N TYR A 53 -5.21 23.71 -14.41
CA TYR A 53 -4.81 22.61 -13.55
C TYR A 53 -4.84 21.25 -14.25
N GLN A 54 -5.44 21.11 -15.43
CA GLN A 54 -5.37 19.84 -16.16
C GLN A 54 -3.94 19.51 -16.58
N ARG A 55 -3.18 20.52 -17.05
CA ARG A 55 -1.77 20.34 -17.39
C ARG A 55 -0.93 20.04 -16.15
N GLU A 56 -1.08 20.83 -15.08
CA GLU A 56 -0.35 20.60 -13.83
C GLU A 56 -0.69 19.24 -13.19
N ALA A 57 -1.95 18.81 -13.24
CA ALA A 57 -2.37 17.49 -12.76
C ALA A 57 -1.67 16.36 -13.52
N PHE A 58 -1.50 16.52 -14.84
CA PHE A 58 -0.77 15.56 -15.67
C PHE A 58 0.72 15.53 -15.30
N GLU A 59 1.35 16.70 -15.13
CA GLU A 59 2.76 16.80 -14.69
C GLU A 59 2.96 16.12 -13.33
N TYR A 60 2.12 16.39 -12.33
CA TYR A 60 2.22 15.72 -11.03
C TYR A 60 1.98 14.22 -11.10
N LEU A 61 1.08 13.77 -11.96
CA LEU A 61 0.84 12.34 -12.18
C LEU A 61 2.08 11.66 -12.78
N GLN A 62 2.72 12.31 -13.76
CA GLN A 62 3.96 11.83 -14.37
C GLN A 62 5.10 11.78 -13.34
N THR A 63 5.34 12.86 -12.60
CA THR A 63 6.37 12.90 -11.56
C THR A 63 6.15 11.81 -10.50
N LYS A 64 4.89 11.58 -10.10
CA LYS A 64 4.54 10.49 -9.16
C LYS A 64 4.91 9.11 -9.73
N HIS A 65 4.56 8.87 -10.98
CA HIS A 65 4.84 7.60 -11.65
C HIS A 65 6.36 7.37 -11.80
N ASP A 66 7.09 8.40 -12.23
CA ASP A 66 8.54 8.32 -12.42
C ASP A 66 9.27 8.09 -11.09
N ALA A 67 8.86 8.81 -10.03
CA ALA A 67 9.37 8.59 -8.68
C ALA A 67 9.10 7.17 -8.18
N HIS A 68 7.90 6.64 -8.40
CA HIS A 68 7.55 5.26 -8.04
C HIS A 68 8.44 4.24 -8.76
N LYS A 69 8.65 4.41 -10.06
CA LYS A 69 9.50 3.52 -10.86
C LYS A 69 10.96 3.54 -10.40
N ILE A 70 11.48 4.71 -10.02
CA ILE A 70 12.83 4.82 -9.46
C ILE A 70 12.90 4.06 -8.13
N MET A 71 11.93 4.25 -7.23
CA MET A 71 11.90 3.54 -5.95
C MET A 71 11.79 2.01 -6.13
N GLU A 72 10.98 1.55 -7.08
CA GLU A 72 10.85 0.14 -7.42
C GLU A 72 12.18 -0.45 -7.89
N SER A 73 12.89 0.24 -8.79
CA SER A 73 14.22 -0.19 -9.26
C SER A 73 15.26 -0.24 -8.14
N GLN A 74 15.25 0.75 -7.23
CA GLN A 74 16.15 0.77 -6.06
C GLN A 74 15.85 -0.40 -5.11
N TYR A 75 14.57 -0.73 -4.92
CA TYR A 75 14.15 -1.84 -4.09
C TYR A 75 14.53 -3.20 -4.69
N GLU A 76 14.39 -3.37 -6.01
CA GLU A 76 14.85 -4.58 -6.71
C GLU A 76 16.39 -4.74 -6.64
N GLN A 77 17.13 -3.64 -6.79
CA GLN A 77 18.60 -3.64 -6.62
C GLN A 77 19.01 -4.00 -5.19
N TYR A 78 18.30 -3.49 -4.18
CA TYR A 78 18.52 -3.86 -2.79
C TYR A 78 18.18 -5.34 -2.52
N GLN A 79 17.08 -5.84 -3.09
CA GLN A 79 16.70 -7.25 -2.95
C GLN A 79 17.70 -8.21 -3.61
N SER A 80 18.17 -7.89 -4.81
CA SER A 80 19.18 -8.70 -5.51
C SER A 80 20.52 -8.69 -4.75
N SER A 81 21.01 -7.53 -4.32
CA SER A 81 22.24 -7.43 -3.54
C SER A 81 22.15 -8.13 -2.17
N SER A 82 21.01 -8.03 -1.48
CA SER A 82 20.79 -8.74 -0.20
C SER A 82 20.70 -10.26 -0.37
N LYS A 83 20.12 -10.75 -1.47
CA LYS A 83 20.14 -12.19 -1.81
C LYS A 83 21.57 -12.65 -2.10
N THR A 84 22.32 -11.96 -2.95
CA THR A 84 23.70 -12.35 -3.31
C THR A 84 24.62 -12.37 -2.09
N ARG A 85 24.51 -11.40 -1.17
CA ARG A 85 25.34 -11.35 0.05
C ARG A 85 25.11 -12.53 1.00
N ARG A 86 23.94 -13.16 0.97
CA ARG A 86 23.67 -14.39 1.75
C ARG A 86 24.29 -15.63 1.13
N TYR A 87 24.53 -15.66 -0.18
CA TYR A 87 25.14 -16.79 -0.87
C TYR A 87 26.66 -16.69 -1.00
N SER A 88 27.25 -15.49 -0.90
CA SER A 88 28.70 -15.31 -0.98
C SER A 88 29.42 -15.40 0.37
N ILE A 89 28.81 -16.00 1.39
CA ILE A 89 29.58 -16.45 2.55
C ILE A 89 30.25 -17.74 2.11
N ASP A 90 31.41 -17.59 1.49
CA ASP A 90 32.31 -18.69 1.21
C ASP A 90 32.75 -19.26 2.57
N LEU A 91 32.11 -20.36 2.98
CA LEU A 91 32.48 -21.12 4.18
C LEU A 91 33.67 -22.04 3.92
N ASP A 92 34.14 -22.13 2.67
CA ASP A 92 35.27 -22.98 2.28
C ASP A 92 36.59 -22.20 2.21
N SER A 93 36.61 -20.90 2.52
CA SER A 93 37.86 -20.22 2.92
C SER A 93 38.20 -20.59 4.36
N VAL A 94 38.36 -21.89 4.61
CA VAL A 94 39.37 -22.34 5.56
C VAL A 94 40.66 -21.81 4.95
N ASP A 95 41.22 -20.75 5.54
CA ASP A 95 42.61 -20.37 5.29
C ASP A 95 43.47 -21.56 5.68
N ALA A 96 43.57 -22.47 4.73
CA ALA A 96 44.54 -23.52 4.66
C ALA A 96 45.84 -22.83 4.27
N VAL A 97 46.80 -22.93 5.19
CA VAL A 97 48.23 -22.77 4.95
C VAL A 97 48.72 -21.32 4.84
N ASP A 98 49.04 -20.74 6.00
CA ASP A 98 50.39 -20.20 6.21
C ASP A 98 50.98 -20.90 7.45
N THR A 99 51.27 -22.18 7.26
CA THR A 99 52.32 -22.88 8.00
C THR A 99 53.65 -22.43 7.38
N GLU A 100 54.67 -22.29 8.23
CA GLU A 100 56.07 -21.90 7.93
C GLU A 100 56.26 -20.37 7.91
N SER A 101 57.11 -19.72 8.71
CA SER A 101 58.30 -20.19 9.44
C SER A 101 58.72 -19.11 10.46
N GLN A 102 58.72 -19.43 11.76
CA GLN A 102 59.59 -18.81 12.80
C GLN A 102 59.80 -19.89 13.89
N THR A 103 60.72 -20.83 13.68
CA THR A 103 62.09 -20.81 14.26
C THR A 103 62.08 -20.76 15.80
N GLU A 104 62.07 -21.96 16.40
CA GLU A 104 63.07 -22.42 17.38
C GLU A 104 63.24 -21.59 18.67
N TYR A 105 62.76 -22.11 19.81
CA TYR A 105 63.61 -22.61 20.91
C TYR A 105 62.77 -23.45 21.91
N PRO A 106 63.29 -24.60 22.40
CA PRO A 106 62.58 -25.50 23.30
C PRO A 106 62.97 -25.28 24.77
N ASN A 107 62.00 -25.45 25.67
CA ASN A 107 62.07 -26.03 27.03
C ASN A 107 60.83 -25.55 27.80
N GLU A 108 59.85 -26.42 27.94
CA GLU A 108 59.60 -27.18 29.17
C GLU A 108 58.96 -26.35 30.28
N GLU A 109 57.68 -26.68 30.50
CA GLU A 109 57.09 -26.84 31.82
C GLU A 109 57.05 -25.59 32.72
N PHE A 110 56.12 -24.67 32.43
CA PHE A 110 55.34 -24.04 33.50
C PHE A 110 53.92 -23.79 33.01
N ILE A 111 53.00 -24.65 33.47
CA ILE A 111 51.57 -24.42 33.45
C ILE A 111 51.33 -23.24 34.41
N ASP A 112 51.26 -22.01 33.89
CA ASP A 112 50.60 -20.92 34.61
C ASP A 112 49.37 -20.48 33.82
N ARG A 113 48.20 -20.76 34.42
CA ARG A 113 46.85 -20.61 33.84
C ARG A 113 46.42 -19.15 33.65
N ASN A 114 47.35 -18.23 33.45
CA ASN A 114 47.08 -16.80 33.26
C ASN A 114 47.24 -16.33 31.80
N GLU A 115 47.92 -17.08 30.94
CA GLU A 115 48.11 -16.67 29.53
C GLU A 115 46.81 -16.71 28.71
N ASP A 116 45.86 -17.61 29.01
CA ASP A 116 44.58 -17.66 28.29
C ASP A 116 43.76 -16.38 28.45
N SER A 117 43.84 -15.73 29.62
CA SER A 117 43.13 -14.46 29.83
C SER A 117 43.77 -13.32 29.06
N GLU A 118 45.11 -13.29 29.00
CA GLU A 118 45.86 -12.25 28.30
C GLU A 118 45.79 -12.41 26.79
N ALA A 119 45.90 -13.63 26.27
CA ALA A 119 45.74 -13.94 24.85
C ALA A 119 44.31 -13.62 24.36
N VAL A 120 43.28 -13.96 25.14
CA VAL A 120 41.89 -13.60 24.81
C VAL A 120 41.67 -12.09 24.93
N MET A 121 42.28 -11.41 25.92
CA MET A 121 42.24 -9.95 26.01
C MET A 121 42.94 -9.27 24.84
N GLU A 122 44.10 -9.78 24.40
CA GLU A 122 44.83 -9.26 23.25
C GLU A 122 44.08 -9.49 21.95
N LEU A 123 43.51 -10.69 21.76
CA LEU A 123 42.66 -11.00 20.61
C LEU A 123 41.42 -10.10 20.58
N ARG A 124 40.79 -9.87 21.73
CA ARG A 124 39.64 -8.96 21.92
C ARG A 124 40.04 -7.51 21.62
N LYS A 125 41.18 -7.04 22.11
CA LYS A 125 41.73 -5.71 21.83
C LYS A 125 42.07 -5.54 20.34
N ARG A 126 42.54 -6.60 19.68
CA ARG A 126 42.83 -6.59 18.23
C ARG A 126 41.55 -6.55 17.38
N LEU A 127 40.50 -7.24 17.82
CA LEU A 127 39.18 -7.24 17.16
C LEU A 127 38.44 -5.89 17.34
N LEU A 128 38.50 -5.27 18.52
CA LEU A 128 37.80 -4.00 18.79
C LEU A 128 38.63 -2.76 18.41
N GLY A 129 39.96 -2.80 18.52
CA GLY A 129 40.82 -1.61 18.45
C GLY A 129 41.28 -1.18 17.05
N LYS A 130 41.10 -1.98 16.00
CA LYS A 130 41.62 -1.64 14.66
C LYS A 130 40.71 -0.70 13.84
N GLY A 131 39.55 -0.33 14.39
CA GLY A 131 38.53 0.43 13.64
C GLY A 131 38.62 1.95 13.70
N GLN A 132 39.24 2.58 14.71
CA GLN A 132 39.13 4.04 14.88
C GLN A 132 40.46 4.72 15.27
N ASN A 133 41.02 5.38 14.27
CA ASN A 133 41.95 6.51 14.30
C ASN A 133 43.27 6.43 15.09
N LYS A 134 44.35 6.39 14.30
CA LYS A 134 45.66 6.99 14.61
C LYS A 134 45.48 8.39 15.22
N GLY A 135 45.72 8.53 16.51
CA GLY A 135 45.93 9.83 17.15
C GLY A 135 45.77 9.78 18.66
N LEU A 136 46.91 9.88 19.37
CA LEU A 136 47.05 10.14 20.82
C LEU A 136 46.70 8.91 21.69
N GLY A 137 47.63 8.20 22.32
CA GLY A 137 48.72 8.72 23.14
C GLY A 137 48.36 8.54 24.63
N TYR A 138 48.57 7.33 25.15
CA TYR A 138 48.88 7.01 26.56
C TYR A 138 47.87 7.42 27.67
N GLU A 139 46.66 6.83 27.71
CA GLU A 139 45.85 6.70 28.94
C GLU A 139 44.81 5.54 28.83
N THR A 140 45.15 4.49 28.08
CA THR A 140 44.16 3.58 27.45
C THR A 140 43.54 2.52 28.38
N THR A 141 44.11 2.18 29.54
CA THR A 141 43.57 1.06 30.34
C THR A 141 42.22 1.39 30.97
N LYS A 142 42.03 2.58 31.54
CA LYS A 142 40.74 3.01 32.12
C LYS A 142 39.66 3.35 31.07
N SER A 143 40.08 3.67 29.84
CA SER A 143 39.16 4.01 28.75
C SER A 143 38.53 2.77 28.13
N VAL A 144 39.24 1.64 28.11
CA VAL A 144 38.74 0.41 27.48
C VAL A 144 37.62 -0.22 28.32
N ASP A 145 37.77 -0.32 29.64
CA ASP A 145 36.72 -0.89 30.49
C ASP A 145 35.41 -0.09 30.43
N ARG A 146 35.49 1.25 30.42
CA ARG A 146 34.31 2.11 30.21
C ARG A 146 33.70 1.91 28.82
N GLN A 147 34.53 1.75 27.80
CA GLN A 147 34.05 1.49 26.44
C GLN A 147 33.35 0.12 26.33
N ILE A 148 33.78 -0.87 27.12
CA ILE A 148 33.10 -2.18 27.22
C ILE A 148 31.75 -2.04 27.91
N GLU A 149 31.68 -1.36 29.05
CA GLU A 149 30.42 -1.11 29.77
C GLU A 149 29.40 -0.34 28.91
N ASP A 150 29.86 0.67 28.16
CA ASP A 150 29.04 1.43 27.23
C ASP A 150 28.54 0.54 26.06
N GLN A 151 29.38 -0.35 25.53
CA GLN A 151 28.98 -1.27 24.46
C GLN A 151 28.01 -2.36 24.93
N ASP A 152 28.21 -2.92 26.13
CA ASP A 152 27.32 -3.93 26.69
C ASP A 152 25.94 -3.30 27.01
N THR A 153 25.92 -2.08 27.55
CA THR A 153 24.68 -1.32 27.78
C THR A 153 23.96 -1.05 26.45
N LEU A 154 24.68 -0.59 25.42
CA LEU A 154 24.11 -0.33 24.10
C LEU A 154 23.58 -1.61 23.44
N GLN A 155 24.28 -2.75 23.58
CA GLN A 155 23.80 -4.03 23.06
C GLN A 155 22.56 -4.51 23.80
N GLN A 156 22.50 -4.35 25.12
CA GLN A 156 21.34 -4.71 25.92
C GLN A 156 20.11 -3.86 25.55
N ASP A 157 20.30 -2.56 25.38
CA ASP A 157 19.25 -1.64 24.93
C ASP A 157 18.78 -2.00 23.50
N LEU A 158 19.71 -2.30 22.58
CA LEU A 158 19.37 -2.70 21.22
C LEU A 158 18.58 -4.02 21.19
N ILE A 159 18.95 -5.01 22.01
CA ILE A 159 18.23 -6.28 22.12
C ILE A 159 16.83 -6.05 22.69
N GLN A 160 16.70 -5.19 23.70
CA GLN A 160 15.41 -4.83 24.28
C GLN A 160 14.51 -4.11 23.27
N ASP A 161 15.06 -3.17 22.52
CA ASP A 161 14.34 -2.44 21.47
C ASP A 161 13.94 -3.35 20.31
N MET A 162 14.82 -4.25 19.87
CA MET A 162 14.50 -5.26 18.86
C MET A 162 13.41 -6.23 19.34
N SER A 163 13.49 -6.67 20.60
CA SER A 163 12.47 -7.54 21.20
C SER A 163 11.11 -6.83 21.27
N LYS A 164 11.09 -5.55 21.66
CA LYS A 164 9.89 -4.71 21.67
C LYS A 164 9.34 -4.48 20.26
N LEU A 165 10.21 -4.24 19.27
CA LEU A 165 9.83 -4.05 17.87
C LEU A 165 9.24 -5.34 17.29
N VAL A 166 9.88 -6.49 17.49
CA VAL A 166 9.35 -7.81 17.07
C VAL A 166 8.04 -8.12 17.78
N GLY A 167 7.91 -7.79 19.07
CA GLY A 167 6.65 -7.89 19.81
C GLY A 167 5.54 -7.03 19.19
N SER A 168 5.84 -5.78 18.88
CA SER A 168 4.90 -4.85 18.24
C SER A 168 4.51 -5.29 16.83
N LEU A 169 5.46 -5.83 16.06
CA LEU A 169 5.22 -6.34 14.72
C LEU A 169 4.35 -7.60 14.76
N LYS A 170 4.60 -8.51 15.70
CA LYS A 170 3.76 -9.68 15.94
C LYS A 170 2.33 -9.26 16.31
N GLN A 171 2.18 -8.31 17.22
CA GLN A 171 0.87 -7.81 17.62
C GLN A 171 0.15 -7.11 16.45
N GLY A 172 0.88 -6.32 15.66
CA GLY A 172 0.36 -5.69 14.44
C GLY A 172 -0.06 -6.71 13.39
N ALA A 173 0.71 -7.78 13.18
CA ALA A 173 0.40 -8.85 12.25
C ALA A 173 -0.84 -9.66 12.69
N VAL A 174 -1.00 -9.93 13.99
CA VAL A 174 -2.20 -10.59 14.53
C VAL A 174 -3.44 -9.70 14.37
N ALA A 175 -3.32 -8.41 14.67
CA ALA A 175 -4.41 -7.46 14.47
C ALA A 175 -4.78 -7.31 12.98
N PHE A 176 -3.78 -7.29 12.09
CA PHE A 176 -3.99 -7.23 10.65
C PHE A 176 -4.64 -8.52 10.10
N GLN A 177 -4.21 -9.69 10.58
CA GLN A 177 -4.84 -10.96 10.23
C GLN A 177 -6.30 -11.01 10.67
N SER A 178 -6.60 -10.54 11.90
CA SER A 178 -7.97 -10.45 12.40
C SER A 178 -8.82 -9.49 11.57
N ALA A 179 -8.27 -8.33 11.18
CA ALA A 179 -8.96 -7.38 10.33
C ALA A 179 -9.21 -7.93 8.92
N LEU A 180 -8.26 -8.69 8.36
CA LEU A 180 -8.44 -9.36 7.07
C LEU A 180 -9.49 -10.48 7.13
N ASP A 181 -9.56 -11.24 8.23
CA ASP A 181 -10.58 -12.28 8.38
C ASP A 181 -11.98 -11.67 8.54
N GLU A 182 -12.11 -10.53 9.25
CA GLU A 182 -13.34 -9.75 9.32
C GLU A 182 -13.71 -9.18 7.93
N ASP A 183 -12.77 -8.55 7.24
CA ASP A 183 -13.00 -8.00 5.90
C ASP A 183 -13.33 -9.10 4.89
N LYS A 184 -12.73 -10.29 4.98
CA LYS A 184 -13.06 -11.44 4.13
C LYS A 184 -14.47 -11.94 4.37
N GLN A 185 -14.95 -11.92 5.62
CA GLN A 185 -16.33 -12.26 5.94
C GLN A 185 -17.31 -11.22 5.36
N VAL A 186 -16.99 -9.92 5.48
CA VAL A 186 -17.80 -8.84 4.89
C VAL A 186 -17.77 -8.90 3.37
N LEU A 187 -16.61 -9.13 2.75
CA LEU A 187 -16.45 -9.24 1.31
C LEU A 187 -17.18 -10.48 0.77
N GLY A 188 -17.15 -11.61 1.49
CA GLY A 188 -17.92 -12.80 1.15
C GLY A 188 -19.44 -12.57 1.25
N ALA A 189 -19.89 -11.85 2.28
CA ALA A 189 -21.29 -11.45 2.39
C ALA A 189 -21.72 -10.48 1.27
N ALA A 190 -20.83 -9.55 0.90
CA ALA A 190 -21.05 -8.63 -0.21
C ALA A 190 -21.04 -9.35 -1.57
N GLU A 191 -20.16 -10.34 -1.78
CA GLU A 191 -20.10 -11.16 -2.99
C GLU A 191 -21.39 -11.96 -3.15
N ILE A 192 -21.87 -12.62 -2.09
CA ILE A 192 -23.17 -13.31 -2.09
C ILE A 192 -24.30 -12.30 -2.37
N GLY A 193 -24.26 -11.12 -1.75
CA GLY A 193 -25.23 -10.05 -1.99
C GLY A 193 -25.25 -9.57 -3.45
N ILE A 194 -24.08 -9.37 -4.06
CA ILE A 194 -23.93 -9.00 -5.48
C ILE A 194 -24.41 -10.14 -6.38
N GLN A 195 -24.11 -11.39 -6.04
CA GLN A 195 -24.53 -12.54 -6.83
C GLN A 195 -26.06 -12.71 -6.81
N VAL A 196 -26.69 -12.58 -5.64
CA VAL A 196 -28.16 -12.60 -5.49
C VAL A 196 -28.79 -11.39 -6.21
N ALA A 197 -28.20 -10.20 -6.08
CA ALA A 197 -28.66 -9.01 -6.80
C ALA A 197 -28.52 -9.16 -8.31
N SER A 198 -27.44 -9.76 -8.80
CA SER A 198 -27.20 -10.06 -10.21
C SER A 198 -28.23 -11.06 -10.75
N GLN A 199 -28.55 -12.11 -9.98
CA GLN A 199 -29.61 -13.05 -10.35
C GLN A 199 -30.98 -12.35 -10.39
N GLY A 200 -31.28 -11.52 -9.38
CA GLY A 200 -32.51 -10.72 -9.36
C GLY A 200 -32.62 -9.76 -10.56
N LEU A 201 -31.53 -9.08 -10.93
CA LEU A 201 -31.46 -8.21 -12.11
C LEU A 201 -31.61 -9.01 -13.41
N MET A 202 -31.04 -10.21 -13.49
CA MET A 202 -31.15 -11.05 -14.67
C MET A 202 -32.57 -11.60 -14.84
N ASP A 203 -33.25 -11.95 -13.75
CA ASP A 203 -34.67 -12.33 -13.74
C ASP A 203 -35.59 -11.16 -14.10
N VAL A 204 -35.32 -9.97 -13.56
CA VAL A 204 -36.05 -8.75 -13.92
C VAL A 204 -35.83 -8.40 -15.39
N SER A 205 -34.59 -8.46 -15.89
CA SER A 205 -34.25 -8.28 -17.30
C SER A 205 -34.94 -9.32 -18.19
N GLY A 206 -34.98 -10.59 -17.76
CA GLY A 206 -35.69 -11.66 -18.46
C GLY A 206 -37.20 -11.40 -18.55
N LYS A 207 -37.80 -10.92 -17.46
CA LYS A 207 -39.21 -10.47 -17.44
C LYS A 207 -39.43 -9.25 -18.33
N LEU A 208 -38.55 -8.24 -18.29
CA LEU A 208 -38.64 -7.06 -19.16
C LEU A 208 -38.51 -7.41 -20.64
N ARG A 209 -37.60 -8.32 -21.01
CA ARG A 209 -37.46 -8.79 -22.39
C ARG A 209 -38.66 -9.61 -22.85
N LYS A 210 -39.33 -10.34 -21.94
CA LYS A 210 -40.62 -10.97 -22.24
C LYS A 210 -41.77 -9.95 -22.34
N TYR A 211 -41.60 -8.78 -21.73
CA TYR A 211 -42.45 -7.59 -21.85
C TYR A 211 -42.17 -6.76 -23.10
N ASP A 212 -41.24 -7.17 -23.97
CA ASP A 212 -40.86 -6.40 -25.15
C ASP A 212 -42.08 -6.21 -26.09
N LYS A 213 -42.51 -4.94 -26.10
CA LYS A 213 -43.48 -4.15 -26.87
C LYS A 213 -44.46 -4.79 -27.86
N SER A 214 -44.16 -5.92 -28.49
CA SER A 214 -44.98 -6.42 -29.60
C SER A 214 -46.30 -7.07 -29.16
N LYS A 215 -46.35 -7.71 -27.98
CA LYS A 215 -47.58 -8.38 -27.51
C LYS A 215 -48.51 -7.44 -26.73
N LEU A 216 -47.95 -6.50 -25.99
CA LEU A 216 -48.73 -5.58 -25.16
C LEU A 216 -49.51 -4.57 -26.03
N SER A 217 -48.89 -4.06 -27.10
CA SER A 217 -49.61 -3.19 -28.05
C SER A 217 -50.82 -3.92 -28.64
N TYR A 218 -50.66 -5.15 -29.11
CA TYR A 218 -51.75 -5.90 -29.72
C TYR A 218 -52.87 -6.27 -28.74
N LEU A 219 -52.53 -6.78 -27.54
CA LEU A 219 -53.55 -7.06 -26.51
C LEU A 219 -54.24 -5.80 -26.02
N PHE A 220 -53.51 -4.69 -25.90
CA PHE A 220 -54.09 -3.39 -25.56
C PHE A 220 -55.10 -2.94 -26.63
N TYR A 221 -54.74 -3.02 -27.93
CA TYR A 221 -55.67 -2.70 -29.01
C TYR A 221 -56.91 -3.59 -29.00
N ILE A 222 -56.76 -4.91 -28.78
CA ILE A 222 -57.91 -5.82 -28.64
C ILE A 222 -58.81 -5.43 -27.47
N THR A 223 -58.22 -5.12 -26.31
CA THR A 223 -58.98 -4.79 -25.10
C THR A 223 -59.73 -3.47 -25.29
N VAL A 224 -59.10 -2.47 -25.89
CA VAL A 224 -59.72 -1.19 -26.25
C VAL A 224 -60.87 -1.39 -27.25
N PHE A 225 -60.68 -2.26 -28.26
CA PHE A 225 -61.71 -2.56 -29.24
C PHE A 225 -62.94 -3.26 -28.62
N ILE A 226 -62.72 -4.23 -27.73
CA ILE A 226 -63.79 -4.89 -26.97
C ILE A 226 -64.52 -3.87 -26.09
N PHE A 227 -63.78 -2.99 -25.41
CA PHE A 227 -64.36 -1.97 -24.56
C PHE A 227 -65.21 -0.96 -25.35
N MET A 228 -64.78 -0.62 -26.57
CA MET A 228 -65.56 0.23 -27.49
C MET A 228 -66.90 -0.42 -27.86
N ILE A 229 -66.90 -1.72 -28.19
CA ILE A 229 -68.13 -2.48 -28.50
C ILE A 229 -69.04 -2.56 -27.28
N LEU A 230 -68.49 -2.91 -26.11
CA LEU A 230 -69.25 -2.98 -24.86
C LEU A 230 -69.87 -1.64 -24.49
N GLY A 231 -69.13 -0.53 -24.66
CA GLY A 231 -69.65 0.82 -24.46
C GLY A 231 -70.85 1.10 -25.37
N LEU A 232 -70.77 0.72 -26.64
CA LEU A 232 -71.87 0.89 -27.59
C LEU A 232 -73.10 0.05 -27.20
N VAL A 233 -72.89 -1.23 -26.85
CA VAL A 233 -73.98 -2.11 -26.35
C VAL A 233 -74.60 -1.53 -25.08
N PHE A 234 -73.79 -1.02 -24.15
CA PHE A 234 -74.27 -0.42 -22.91
C PHE A 234 -75.11 0.84 -23.17
N THR A 235 -74.65 1.72 -24.06
CA THR A 235 -75.44 2.90 -24.45
C THR A 235 -76.75 2.53 -25.16
N PHE A 236 -76.73 1.49 -26.00
CA PHE A 236 -77.92 0.98 -26.66
C PHE A 236 -78.93 0.41 -25.65
N ILE A 237 -78.45 -0.37 -24.67
CA ILE A 237 -79.29 -0.88 -23.57
C ILE A 237 -79.89 0.29 -22.78
N ILE A 238 -79.12 1.31 -22.40
CA ILE A 238 -79.65 2.48 -21.68
C ILE A 238 -80.74 3.18 -22.49
N ILE A 239 -80.49 3.45 -23.77
CA ILE A 239 -81.45 4.12 -24.66
C ILE A 239 -82.71 3.30 -24.89
N GLN A 240 -82.62 1.98 -24.94
CA GLN A 240 -83.78 1.11 -25.13
C GLN A 240 -84.55 0.83 -23.84
N LEU A 241 -83.87 0.86 -22.69
CA LEU A 241 -84.49 0.65 -21.37
C LEU A 241 -85.23 1.90 -20.87
N PHE A 242 -84.71 3.10 -21.14
CA PHE A 242 -85.34 4.35 -20.72
C PHE A 242 -86.77 4.62 -21.27
N PRO A 243 -87.13 4.25 -22.51
CA PRO A 243 -88.51 4.36 -22.98
C PRO A 243 -89.43 3.22 -22.51
N ALA A 244 -88.89 2.18 -21.84
CA ALA A 244 -89.65 1.05 -21.33
C ALA A 244 -89.95 1.13 -19.82
N LEU A 245 -89.43 2.15 -19.13
CA LEU A 245 -89.74 2.55 -17.75
C LEU A 245 -90.65 3.78 -17.76
#